data_AF-A0A7C4UJK8-F1
#
_entry.id   AF-A0A7C4UJK8-F1
#
_cell.length_a   1.000
_cell.length_b   1.000
_cell.length_c   1.000
_cell.angle_alpha   90.00
_cell.angle_beta   90.00
_cell.angle_gamma   90.00
#
_symmetry.space_group_name_H-M   'P 1'
#
loop_
_entity.id
_entity.type
_entity.pdbx_description
1 polymer ?
#
loop_
_entity_poly.entity_id
_entity_poly.type
_entity_poly.pdbx_seq_one_letter_code
_entity_poly.pdbx_strand_id
1 'polypeptide(L)'
;MVRQVHTRHALAAEPAYAHLTGCEVRTKLECRTPRQHHWRATMTPRPSLRLSRPIRTPGARNPYAVLANLLALLLPSVLLVFAGVRSSGNVRVWLFAGAGICIVLGAITYRLEASHGQNLLTMLPALAAIIWQFFSKADFSDPNQRLVQSILIVIAIGLFARQTLVASGGPLLRRARQLANRLASRRSWPESLDECRLLPEVEALREALTLDAGPALPLLSCDNPSVQIAALAAFESRKTWNYGQADQVLFLALSSPHPEIRAAAVLALSQCNQRLTVEALADTLRDPAPQVRQAAIESLLWDTEHRWIWIRHAVHDSLADPRFGKDGPLVLNRGNFSAAAITDLVAWSSESGILGTRATQTLGRHYSNHLMANPTPQLLKQLSDLVVSPKATTIMRLELANILIQLGFMTDELLEKMLNPENPSPLRLLAVESLLQSNRQEQAIDVLREVARQPNRELALTAATLVQKYLHVDLGLALGCPTPPLHSRQAAEVTRRVMEWANHAMVSAPVAAGNLTEW
;
A
#
# COMPACT_ATOMS: atom_id res chain seq x y z
N MET A 1 -15.02 54.41 -45.84
CA MET A 1 -15.50 53.48 -44.79
C MET A 1 -14.29 52.75 -44.25
N VAL A 2 -14.11 52.84 -42.93
CA VAL A 2 -13.05 52.28 -42.06
C VAL A 2 -11.62 52.73 -42.35
N ARG A 3 -11.08 53.40 -41.35
CA ARG A 3 -9.88 54.24 -41.28
C ARG A 3 -8.92 53.54 -40.31
N GLN A 4 -7.64 53.86 -40.44
CA GLN A 4 -6.58 53.73 -39.42
C GLN A 4 -5.86 52.37 -39.32
N VAL A 5 -4.55 52.30 -39.05
CA VAL A 5 -3.42 53.25 -38.97
C VAL A 5 -2.15 52.39 -38.93
N HIS A 6 -1.06 52.89 -39.53
CA HIS A 6 0.32 52.41 -39.37
C HIS A 6 0.82 52.44 -37.92
N THR A 7 1.66 51.48 -37.54
CA THR A 7 2.89 51.78 -36.78
C THR A 7 4.00 50.77 -37.04
N ARG A 8 5.20 51.33 -37.20
CA ARG A 8 6.51 50.73 -37.49
C ARG A 8 7.33 50.55 -36.21
N HIS A 9 8.31 49.63 -36.28
CA HIS A 9 9.60 49.55 -35.53
C HIS A 9 9.51 49.43 -33.98
N ALA A 10 10.41 48.80 -33.22
CA ALA A 10 11.86 48.62 -33.37
C ALA A 10 12.39 47.44 -32.50
N LEU A 11 13.70 47.22 -32.63
CA LEU A 11 14.58 46.16 -32.13
C LEU A 11 14.86 46.15 -30.61
N ALA A 12 15.21 44.95 -30.13
CA ALA A 12 16.27 44.54 -29.19
C ALA A 12 16.55 45.35 -27.89
N ALA A 13 16.58 44.65 -26.75
CA ALA A 13 17.60 44.80 -25.69
C ALA A 13 17.56 43.64 -24.66
N GLU A 14 18.74 43.14 -24.31
CA GLU A 14 19.08 42.24 -23.20
C GLU A 14 18.75 42.85 -21.82
N PRO A 15 18.69 42.05 -20.73
CA PRO A 15 18.97 42.54 -19.40
C PRO A 15 20.35 42.09 -18.89
N ALA A 16 21.14 43.11 -18.55
CA ALA A 16 22.44 43.03 -17.90
C ALA A 16 22.34 42.52 -16.44
N TYR A 17 23.29 41.68 -16.06
CA TYR A 17 23.62 41.33 -14.68
C TYR A 17 24.30 42.52 -13.99
N ALA A 18 23.69 43.04 -12.93
CA ALA A 18 24.28 44.05 -12.06
C ALA A 18 24.82 43.40 -10.76
N HIS A 19 26.13 43.55 -10.58
CA HIS A 19 26.84 43.41 -9.32
C HIS A 19 26.28 44.34 -8.24
N LEU A 20 26.02 43.82 -7.04
CA LEU A 20 26.07 44.61 -5.81
C LEU A 20 26.86 43.87 -4.74
N THR A 21 27.94 44.53 -4.34
CA THR A 21 28.91 44.21 -3.31
C THR A 21 28.39 44.55 -1.91
N GLY A 22 28.74 43.70 -0.94
CA GLY A 22 29.21 44.13 0.39
C GLY A 22 28.16 44.49 1.44
N CYS A 23 28.02 43.62 2.45
CA CYS A 23 27.81 44.08 3.82
C CYS A 23 28.37 43.04 4.81
N GLU A 24 29.48 43.39 5.45
CA GLU A 24 30.04 42.70 6.62
C GLU A 24 29.09 42.85 7.81
N VAL A 25 28.65 41.75 8.39
CA VAL A 25 28.23 41.73 9.80
C VAL A 25 28.88 40.53 10.49
N ARG A 26 29.90 40.84 11.28
CA ARG A 26 30.45 40.00 12.34
C ARG A 26 29.37 39.75 13.40
N THR A 27 28.97 38.50 13.60
CA THR A 27 28.42 38.05 14.88
C THR A 27 29.18 36.80 15.33
N LYS A 28 30.01 37.00 16.36
CA LYS A 28 30.53 35.95 17.23
C LYS A 28 29.34 35.20 17.83
N LEU A 29 29.22 33.91 17.54
CA LEU A 29 28.39 32.99 18.31
C LEU A 29 29.28 31.83 18.76
N GLU A 30 29.43 31.77 20.08
CA GLU A 30 30.17 30.77 20.82
C GLU A 30 29.61 29.37 20.55
N CYS A 31 30.39 28.54 19.86
CA CYS A 31 30.16 27.10 19.83
C CYS A 31 30.49 26.50 21.21
N ARG A 32 29.48 26.42 22.08
CA ARG A 32 29.47 25.47 23.19
C ARG A 32 29.44 24.05 22.63
N THR A 33 30.56 23.35 22.76
CA THR A 33 30.68 21.91 22.55
C THR A 33 29.73 21.13 23.47
N PRO A 34 28.82 20.28 22.96
CA PRO A 34 28.14 19.31 23.80
C PRO A 34 29.08 18.14 24.09
N ARG A 35 29.12 17.76 25.37
CA ARG A 35 29.84 16.64 25.95
C ARG A 35 29.66 15.37 25.10
N GLN A 36 30.79 14.78 24.71
CA GLN A 36 30.87 13.43 24.17
C GLN A 36 30.38 12.42 25.21
N HIS A 37 29.14 11.98 25.09
CA HIS A 37 28.70 10.73 25.70
C HIS A 37 29.28 9.58 24.88
N HIS A 38 30.20 8.85 25.50
CA HIS A 38 30.71 7.56 25.06
C HIS A 38 29.56 6.58 24.79
N TRP A 39 29.12 6.49 23.53
CA TRP A 39 28.37 5.34 23.05
C TRP A 39 29.35 4.20 22.80
N ARG A 40 29.47 3.31 23.80
CA ARG A 40 30.00 1.95 23.56
C ARG A 40 29.03 1.26 22.60
N ALA A 41 29.38 1.25 21.31
CA ALA A 41 28.74 0.42 20.32
C ALA A 41 28.97 -1.05 20.68
N THR A 42 28.01 -1.64 21.38
CA THR A 42 27.82 -3.09 21.37
C THR A 42 27.52 -3.47 19.92
N MET A 43 28.53 -4.01 19.23
CA MET A 43 28.32 -4.73 17.97
C MET A 43 27.37 -5.89 18.27
N THR A 44 26.08 -5.66 18.07
CA THR A 44 25.11 -6.73 17.98
C THR A 44 25.45 -7.54 16.72
N PRO A 45 25.53 -8.88 16.81
CA PRO A 45 25.80 -9.70 15.64
C PRO A 45 24.71 -9.41 14.59
N ARG A 46 25.15 -9.12 13.36
CA ARG A 46 24.27 -8.99 12.19
C ARG A 46 23.22 -10.11 12.25
N PRO A 47 21.91 -9.81 12.23
CA PRO A 47 20.92 -10.86 12.13
C PRO A 47 21.23 -11.64 10.86
N SER A 48 21.54 -12.92 11.02
CA SER A 48 21.63 -13.84 9.91
C SER A 48 20.37 -13.65 9.09
N LEU A 49 20.54 -13.28 7.82
CA LEU A 49 19.49 -13.18 6.82
C LEU A 49 18.73 -14.50 6.82
N ARG A 50 17.67 -14.61 7.64
CA ARG A 50 16.65 -15.63 7.51
C ARG A 50 15.93 -15.30 6.22
N LEU A 51 16.49 -15.78 5.12
CA LEU A 51 15.85 -15.84 3.81
C LEU A 51 14.44 -16.38 4.05
N SER A 52 13.47 -15.47 3.90
CA SER A 52 12.05 -15.79 3.98
C SER A 52 11.81 -16.93 3.01
N ARG A 53 11.37 -18.09 3.51
CA ARG A 53 11.14 -19.28 2.67
C ARG A 53 10.16 -18.86 1.56
N PRO A 54 10.53 -18.97 0.27
CA PRO A 54 9.60 -18.67 -0.81
C PRO A 54 8.41 -19.63 -0.66
N ILE A 55 7.21 -19.06 -0.66
CA ILE A 55 5.96 -19.82 -0.69
C ILE A 55 5.97 -20.59 -2.00
N ARG A 56 6.30 -21.88 -1.93
CA ARG A 56 6.27 -22.78 -3.08
C ARG A 56 4.81 -23.10 -3.34
N THR A 57 4.26 -22.56 -4.42
CA THR A 57 3.13 -23.21 -5.07
C THR A 57 3.56 -24.64 -5.41
N PRO A 58 2.72 -25.66 -5.19
CA PRO A 58 3.03 -27.03 -5.58
C PRO A 58 2.98 -27.16 -7.11
N GLY A 59 3.93 -26.51 -7.80
CA GLY A 59 4.13 -26.66 -9.22
C GLY A 59 4.47 -28.11 -9.50
N ALA A 60 3.76 -28.71 -10.45
CA ALA A 60 4.01 -30.06 -10.94
C ALA A 60 5.52 -30.23 -11.16
N ARG A 61 6.15 -31.08 -10.35
CA ARG A 61 7.59 -31.33 -10.47
C ARG A 61 7.82 -31.92 -11.86
N ASN A 62 8.59 -31.22 -12.67
CA ASN A 62 8.97 -31.70 -13.99
C ASN A 62 9.60 -33.10 -13.82
N PRO A 63 8.98 -34.18 -14.36
CA PRO A 63 9.43 -35.55 -14.10
C PRO A 63 10.86 -35.78 -14.58
N TYR A 64 11.29 -35.05 -15.62
CA TYR A 64 12.66 -35.09 -16.13
C TYR A 64 13.67 -34.55 -15.11
N ALA A 65 13.31 -33.55 -14.32
CA ALA A 65 14.20 -33.01 -13.28
C ALA A 65 14.37 -34.00 -12.13
N VAL A 66 13.30 -34.71 -11.75
CA VAL A 66 13.35 -35.76 -10.73
C VAL A 66 14.21 -36.93 -11.21
N LEU A 67 14.00 -37.38 -12.45
CA LEU A 67 14.79 -38.45 -13.05
C LEU A 67 16.28 -38.09 -13.16
N ALA A 68 16.59 -36.87 -13.62
CA ALA A 68 17.98 -36.40 -13.72
C ALA A 68 18.67 -36.35 -12.35
N ASN A 69 17.97 -35.92 -11.30
CA ASN A 69 18.51 -35.92 -9.93
C ASN A 69 18.72 -37.35 -9.41
N LEU A 70 17.77 -38.26 -9.63
CA LEU A 70 17.93 -39.67 -9.25
C LEU A 70 19.11 -40.33 -9.98
N LEU A 71 19.25 -40.07 -11.28
CA LEU A 71 20.39 -40.53 -12.07
C LEU A 71 21.70 -39.97 -11.51
N ALA A 72 21.78 -38.67 -11.22
CA ALA A 72 22.97 -38.04 -10.65
C ALA A 72 23.38 -38.64 -9.29
N LEU A 73 22.41 -39.03 -8.45
CA LEU A 73 22.65 -39.64 -7.14
C LEU A 73 23.08 -41.11 -7.22
N LEU A 74 22.55 -41.87 -8.17
CA LEU A 74 22.84 -43.31 -8.31
C LEU A 74 24.06 -43.61 -9.20
N LEU A 75 24.42 -42.69 -10.10
CA LEU A 75 25.51 -42.87 -11.05
C LEU A 75 26.86 -43.21 -10.37
N PRO A 76 27.27 -42.59 -9.24
CA PRO A 76 28.49 -42.97 -8.54
C PRO A 76 28.50 -44.43 -8.07
N SER A 77 27.36 -44.93 -7.56
CA SER A 77 27.22 -46.32 -7.11
C SER A 77 27.30 -47.30 -8.27
N VAL A 78 26.66 -46.99 -9.40
CA VAL A 78 26.71 -47.84 -10.61
C VAL A 78 28.15 -47.94 -11.12
N LEU A 79 28.91 -46.84 -11.12
CA LEU A 79 30.31 -46.82 -11.54
C LEU A 79 31.21 -47.63 -10.61
N LEU A 80 31.01 -47.57 -9.29
CA LEU A 80 31.74 -48.39 -8.33
C LEU A 80 31.41 -49.89 -8.47
N VAL A 81 30.14 -50.25 -8.70
CA VAL A 81 29.73 -51.63 -9.00
C VAL A 81 30.42 -52.14 -10.26
N PHE A 82 30.41 -51.32 -11.33
CA PHE A 82 31.07 -51.67 -12.59
C PHE A 82 32.58 -51.90 -12.42
N ALA A 83 33.26 -51.02 -11.66
CA ALA A 83 34.67 -51.20 -11.31
C ALA A 83 34.89 -52.47 -10.45
N GLY A 84 34.00 -52.73 -9.49
CA GLY A 84 34.04 -53.88 -8.60
C GLY A 84 33.96 -55.21 -9.34
N VAL A 85 33.02 -55.34 -10.29
CA VAL A 85 32.84 -56.54 -11.13
C VAL A 85 34.12 -56.88 -11.93
N ARG A 86 34.85 -55.85 -12.38
CA ARG A 86 36.10 -55.99 -13.15
C ARG A 86 37.32 -56.27 -12.28
N SER A 87 37.34 -55.79 -11.04
CA SER A 87 38.46 -55.99 -10.10
C SER A 87 38.49 -57.40 -9.50
N SER A 88 39.69 -57.87 -9.12
CA SER A 88 39.92 -59.13 -8.39
C SER A 88 40.46 -58.87 -6.97
N GLY A 89 40.36 -59.88 -6.10
CA GLY A 89 40.89 -59.81 -4.73
C GLY A 89 40.16 -58.85 -3.79
N ASN A 90 40.88 -58.31 -2.81
CA ASN A 90 40.30 -57.48 -1.74
C ASN A 90 39.73 -56.14 -2.25
N VAL A 91 40.21 -55.63 -3.40
CA VAL A 91 39.73 -54.38 -4.02
C VAL A 91 38.24 -54.46 -4.33
N ARG A 92 37.76 -55.64 -4.76
CA ARG A 92 36.35 -55.90 -5.09
C ARG A 92 35.43 -55.64 -3.89
N VAL A 93 35.81 -56.12 -2.72
CA VAL A 93 35.01 -55.97 -1.48
C VAL A 93 34.88 -54.50 -1.10
N TRP A 94 35.99 -53.75 -1.17
CA TRP A 94 36.00 -52.31 -0.88
C TRP A 94 35.14 -51.50 -1.84
N LEU A 95 35.18 -51.79 -3.16
CA LEU A 95 34.37 -51.09 -4.15
C LEU A 95 32.87 -51.37 -3.99
N PHE A 96 32.47 -52.61 -3.68
CA PHE A 96 31.07 -52.92 -3.40
C PHE A 96 30.56 -52.29 -2.10
N ALA A 97 31.39 -52.30 -1.04
CA ALA A 97 31.06 -51.62 0.21
C ALA A 97 30.88 -50.11 -0.03
N GLY A 98 31.79 -49.49 -0.79
CA GLY A 98 31.70 -48.10 -1.21
C GLY A 98 30.43 -47.80 -2.00
N ALA A 99 30.05 -48.68 -2.94
CA ALA A 99 28.81 -48.54 -3.70
C ALA A 99 27.56 -48.56 -2.81
N GLY A 100 27.51 -49.49 -1.84
CA GLY A 100 26.43 -49.58 -0.86
C GLY A 100 26.30 -48.31 -0.02
N ILE A 101 27.42 -47.78 0.46
CA ILE A 101 27.44 -46.50 1.20
C ILE A 101 26.98 -45.34 0.33
N CYS A 102 27.41 -45.28 -0.94
CA CYS A 102 26.95 -44.25 -1.88
C CYS A 102 25.44 -44.33 -2.14
N ILE A 103 24.83 -45.52 -2.20
CA ILE A 103 23.37 -45.68 -2.32
C ILE A 103 22.68 -45.13 -1.07
N VAL A 104 23.18 -45.45 0.12
CA VAL A 104 22.62 -44.96 1.39
C VAL A 104 22.72 -43.43 1.46
N LEU A 105 23.88 -42.85 1.12
CA LEU A 105 24.06 -41.41 1.04
C LEU A 105 23.14 -40.79 -0.03
N GLY A 106 22.98 -41.42 -1.18
CA GLY A 106 22.03 -41.01 -2.22
C GLY A 106 20.58 -40.99 -1.73
N ALA A 107 20.16 -42.01 -0.99
CA ALA A 107 18.82 -42.08 -0.42
C ALA A 107 18.58 -41.03 0.67
N ILE A 108 19.57 -40.80 1.55
CA ILE A 108 19.52 -39.77 2.59
C ILE A 108 19.43 -38.39 1.94
N THR A 109 20.31 -38.11 0.97
CA THR A 109 20.34 -36.82 0.26
C THR A 109 19.04 -36.57 -0.51
N TYR A 110 18.49 -37.57 -1.20
CA TYR A 110 17.19 -37.47 -1.86
C TYR A 110 16.06 -37.14 -0.88
N ARG A 111 16.01 -37.82 0.28
CA ARG A 111 15.00 -37.53 1.33
C ARG A 111 15.16 -36.11 1.88
N LEU A 112 16.39 -35.66 2.12
CA LEU A 112 16.66 -34.30 2.61
C LEU A 112 16.34 -33.25 1.54
N GLU A 113 16.67 -33.48 0.28
CA GLU A 113 16.42 -32.56 -0.83
C GLU A 113 14.92 -32.38 -1.09
N ALA A 114 14.12 -33.45 -0.93
CA ALA A 114 12.67 -33.37 -1.01
C ALA A 114 12.07 -32.34 -0.03
N SER A 115 12.77 -32.08 1.08
CA SER A 115 12.35 -31.14 2.12
C SER A 115 12.92 -29.72 1.95
N HIS A 116 14.16 -29.55 1.47
CA HIS A 116 14.88 -28.26 1.56
C HIS A 116 15.40 -27.68 0.24
N GLY A 117 15.13 -28.29 -0.92
CA GLY A 117 15.68 -27.81 -2.18
C GLY A 117 17.17 -28.14 -2.33
N GLN A 118 17.77 -27.73 -3.46
CA GLN A 118 19.09 -28.19 -3.90
C GLN A 118 20.19 -27.87 -2.87
N ASN A 119 20.68 -28.91 -2.20
CA ASN A 119 21.67 -28.81 -1.12
C ASN A 119 23.05 -29.28 -1.58
N LEU A 120 24.12 -28.75 -0.94
CA LEU A 120 25.53 -29.13 -1.16
C LEU A 120 25.76 -30.64 -0.96
N LEU A 121 24.82 -31.26 -0.25
CA LEU A 121 24.79 -32.67 0.07
C LEU A 121 24.65 -33.57 -1.17
N THR A 122 24.11 -33.07 -2.30
CA THR A 122 24.01 -33.86 -3.54
C THR A 122 25.36 -34.29 -4.11
N MET A 123 26.47 -33.64 -3.71
CA MET A 123 27.82 -34.04 -4.09
C MET A 123 28.42 -35.13 -3.20
N LEU A 124 27.85 -35.39 -2.02
CA LEU A 124 28.42 -36.36 -1.07
C LEU A 124 28.58 -37.77 -1.65
N PRO A 125 27.64 -38.34 -2.42
CA PRO A 125 27.83 -39.66 -3.02
C PRO A 125 29.01 -39.70 -4.00
N ALA A 126 29.19 -38.65 -4.81
CA ALA A 126 30.29 -38.57 -5.75
C ALA A 126 31.65 -38.42 -5.03
N LEU A 127 31.73 -37.57 -4.01
CA LEU A 127 32.94 -37.41 -3.19
C LEU A 127 33.27 -38.70 -2.42
N ALA A 128 32.28 -39.35 -1.84
CA ALA A 128 32.47 -40.64 -1.16
C ALA A 128 32.98 -41.70 -2.14
N ALA A 129 32.45 -41.76 -3.36
CA ALA A 129 32.93 -42.70 -4.37
C ALA A 129 34.40 -42.46 -4.76
N ILE A 130 34.81 -41.20 -4.92
CA ILE A 130 36.21 -40.84 -5.18
C ILE A 130 37.12 -41.26 -4.01
N ILE A 131 36.69 -41.02 -2.77
CA ILE A 131 37.43 -41.41 -1.56
C ILE A 131 37.57 -42.94 -1.48
N TRP A 132 36.49 -43.68 -1.72
CA TRP A 132 36.51 -45.15 -1.73
C TRP A 132 37.43 -45.71 -2.81
N GLN A 133 37.40 -45.12 -4.01
CA GLN A 133 38.30 -45.52 -5.08
C GLN A 133 39.77 -45.29 -4.69
N PHE A 134 40.08 -44.18 -4.03
CA PHE A 134 41.42 -43.89 -3.53
C PHE A 134 41.89 -44.90 -2.46
N PHE A 135 41.04 -45.23 -1.48
CA PHE A 135 41.39 -46.19 -0.42
C PHE A 135 41.48 -47.63 -0.89
N SER A 136 40.78 -47.99 -1.97
CA SER A 136 40.81 -49.35 -2.52
C SER A 136 42.20 -49.74 -3.09
N LYS A 137 43.15 -48.80 -3.17
CA LYS A 137 44.44 -48.96 -3.87
C LYS A 137 44.25 -49.50 -5.28
N ALA A 138 43.24 -48.96 -5.95
CA ALA A 138 42.94 -49.21 -7.35
C ALA A 138 44.24 -49.19 -8.17
N ASP A 139 44.47 -50.26 -8.95
CA ASP A 139 45.63 -50.34 -9.82
C ASP A 139 45.45 -49.32 -10.93
N PHE A 140 46.17 -48.19 -10.79
CA PHE A 140 46.15 -47.14 -11.80
C PHE A 140 46.73 -47.62 -13.13
N SER A 141 47.27 -48.83 -13.29
CA SER A 141 47.63 -49.35 -14.60
C SER A 141 46.41 -49.80 -15.44
N ASP A 142 45.27 -50.12 -14.81
CA ASP A 142 44.06 -50.55 -15.52
C ASP A 142 43.34 -49.33 -16.16
N PRO A 143 43.19 -49.29 -17.50
CA PRO A 143 42.52 -48.20 -18.19
C PRO A 143 41.06 -48.01 -17.74
N ASN A 144 40.37 -49.09 -17.33
CA ASN A 144 38.97 -49.00 -16.89
C ASN A 144 38.84 -48.25 -15.56
N GLN A 145 39.77 -48.45 -14.63
CA GLN A 145 39.74 -47.78 -13.33
C GLN A 145 40.05 -46.28 -13.48
N ARG A 146 40.99 -45.93 -14.36
CA ARG A 146 41.25 -44.53 -14.74
C ARG A 146 40.01 -43.87 -15.36
N LEU A 147 39.31 -44.58 -16.22
CA LEU A 147 38.09 -44.08 -16.86
C LEU A 147 36.98 -43.85 -15.83
N VAL A 148 36.73 -44.80 -14.93
CA VAL A 148 35.75 -44.65 -13.84
C VAL A 148 36.10 -43.46 -12.94
N GLN A 149 37.37 -43.34 -12.55
CA GLN A 149 37.83 -42.21 -11.73
C GLN A 149 37.61 -40.87 -12.44
N SER A 150 37.97 -40.79 -13.72
CA SER A 150 37.80 -39.59 -14.53
C SER A 150 36.33 -39.19 -14.62
N ILE A 151 35.43 -40.16 -14.85
CA ILE A 151 33.99 -39.92 -14.88
C ILE A 151 33.48 -39.43 -13.53
N LEU A 152 33.89 -40.06 -12.41
CA LEU A 152 33.49 -39.65 -11.07
C LEU A 152 33.93 -38.21 -10.74
N ILE A 153 35.16 -37.83 -11.11
CA ILE A 153 35.67 -36.47 -10.95
C ILE A 153 34.86 -35.48 -11.79
N VAL A 154 34.61 -35.79 -13.07
CA VAL A 154 33.81 -34.93 -13.95
C VAL A 154 32.38 -34.75 -13.42
N ILE A 155 31.76 -35.81 -12.90
CA ILE A 155 30.44 -35.73 -12.27
C ILE A 155 30.49 -34.82 -11.03
N ALA A 156 31.46 -35.00 -10.15
CA ALA A 156 31.59 -34.20 -8.94
C ALA A 156 31.78 -32.70 -9.27
N ILE A 157 32.67 -32.39 -10.22
CA ILE A 157 32.90 -31.01 -10.70
C ILE A 157 31.64 -30.45 -11.38
N GLY A 158 30.96 -31.26 -12.21
CA GLY A 158 29.73 -30.83 -12.89
C GLY A 158 28.59 -30.53 -11.92
N LEU A 159 28.40 -31.36 -10.89
CA LEU A 159 27.43 -31.11 -9.82
C LEU A 159 27.81 -29.87 -9.00
N PHE A 160 29.11 -29.68 -8.70
CA PHE A 160 29.61 -28.47 -8.06
C PHE A 160 29.38 -27.21 -8.87
N ALA A 161 29.73 -27.22 -10.15
CA ALA A 161 29.53 -26.10 -11.07
C ALA A 161 28.04 -25.78 -11.23
N ARG A 162 27.18 -26.79 -11.41
CA ARG A 162 25.73 -26.59 -11.47
C ARG A 162 25.21 -25.97 -10.18
N GLN A 163 25.65 -26.48 -9.04
CA GLN A 163 25.15 -26.00 -7.77
C GLN A 163 25.63 -24.59 -7.45
N THR A 164 26.90 -24.29 -7.67
CA THR A 164 27.43 -22.91 -7.53
C THR A 164 26.71 -21.95 -8.47
N LEU A 165 26.41 -22.38 -9.70
CA LEU A 165 25.60 -21.61 -10.64
C LEU A 165 24.18 -21.36 -10.12
N VAL A 166 23.49 -22.38 -9.58
CA VAL A 166 22.15 -22.21 -9.01
C VAL A 166 22.18 -21.35 -7.75
N ALA A 167 23.15 -21.57 -6.86
CA ALA A 167 23.35 -20.82 -5.63
C ALA A 167 23.65 -19.34 -5.92
N SER A 168 24.35 -19.04 -7.01
CA SER A 168 24.57 -17.66 -7.47
C SER A 168 23.32 -16.98 -8.03
N GLY A 169 22.21 -17.71 -8.26
CA GLY A 169 21.02 -17.21 -8.92
C GLY A 169 21.16 -17.05 -10.44
N GLY A 170 22.27 -17.51 -11.04
CA GLY A 170 22.56 -17.39 -12.47
C GLY A 170 21.43 -17.85 -13.41
N PRO A 171 20.77 -19.00 -13.19
CA PRO A 171 19.66 -19.44 -14.03
C PRO A 171 18.45 -18.50 -13.99
N LEU A 172 18.14 -17.94 -12.81
CA LEU A 172 17.05 -16.97 -12.66
C LEU A 172 17.40 -15.66 -13.38
N LEU A 173 18.64 -15.18 -13.27
CA LEU A 173 19.12 -14.00 -14.00
C LEU A 173 19.07 -14.21 -15.52
N ARG A 174 19.45 -15.39 -16.02
CA ARG A 174 19.34 -15.73 -17.45
C ARG A 174 17.89 -15.75 -17.90
N ARG A 175 16.99 -16.36 -17.11
CA ARG A 175 15.56 -16.38 -17.38
C ARG A 175 14.98 -14.95 -17.38
N ALA A 176 15.35 -14.12 -16.40
CA ALA A 176 14.94 -12.72 -16.33
C ALA A 176 15.39 -11.94 -17.57
N ARG A 177 16.65 -12.09 -18.00
CA ARG A 177 17.15 -11.46 -19.24
C ARG A 177 16.41 -11.95 -20.48
N GLN A 178 16.12 -13.25 -20.59
CA GLN A 178 15.35 -13.79 -21.71
C GLN A 178 13.92 -13.23 -21.74
N LEU A 179 13.25 -13.15 -20.58
CA LEU A 179 11.91 -12.57 -20.47
C LEU A 179 11.92 -11.07 -20.76
N ALA A 180 12.92 -10.33 -20.26
CA ALA A 180 13.09 -8.92 -20.57
C ALA A 180 13.28 -8.69 -22.07
N ASN A 181 14.12 -9.49 -22.74
CA ASN A 181 14.31 -9.41 -24.19
C ASN A 181 13.03 -9.77 -24.96
N ARG A 182 12.23 -10.73 -24.47
CA ARG A 182 10.93 -11.07 -25.06
C ARG A 182 9.93 -9.92 -24.92
N LEU A 183 9.86 -9.28 -23.76
CA LEU A 183 9.02 -8.09 -23.57
C LEU A 183 9.49 -6.95 -24.47
N ALA A 184 10.80 -6.67 -24.53
CA ALA A 184 11.36 -5.62 -25.38
C ALA A 184 11.06 -5.82 -26.88
N SER A 185 11.00 -7.08 -27.34
CA SER A 185 10.73 -7.43 -28.74
C SER A 185 9.25 -7.65 -29.06
N ARG A 186 8.36 -7.55 -28.06
CA ARG A 186 6.92 -7.73 -28.24
C ARG A 186 6.34 -6.58 -29.05
N ARG A 187 5.62 -6.91 -30.13
CA ARG A 187 4.97 -5.92 -31.02
C ARG A 187 3.51 -5.67 -30.69
N SER A 188 2.80 -6.68 -30.16
CA SER A 188 1.38 -6.60 -29.83
C SER A 188 1.19 -6.32 -28.34
N TRP A 189 0.75 -5.11 -28.01
CA TRP A 189 0.46 -4.67 -26.65
C TRP A 189 -1.05 -4.48 -26.47
N PRO A 190 -1.61 -4.80 -25.28
CA PRO A 190 -2.97 -4.40 -24.93
C PRO A 190 -3.17 -2.88 -25.06
N GLU A 191 -4.38 -2.44 -25.39
CA GLU A 191 -4.71 -1.02 -25.50
C GLU A 191 -4.70 -0.34 -24.12
N SER A 192 -5.16 -1.05 -23.08
CA SER A 192 -5.11 -0.55 -21.72
C SER A 192 -3.77 -0.87 -21.06
N LEU A 193 -3.20 0.13 -20.39
CA LEU A 193 -1.93 -0.01 -19.71
C LEU A 193 -2.03 -0.82 -18.42
N ASP A 194 -3.23 -0.93 -17.86
CA ASP A 194 -3.50 -1.82 -16.72
C ASP A 194 -3.49 -3.29 -17.14
N GLU A 195 -3.98 -3.63 -18.33
CA GLU A 195 -3.86 -5.00 -18.88
C GLU A 195 -2.41 -5.39 -19.13
N CYS A 196 -1.52 -4.44 -19.44
CA CYS A 196 -0.09 -4.70 -19.57
C CYS A 196 0.51 -5.30 -18.28
N ARG A 197 -0.05 -4.97 -17.10
CA ARG A 197 0.39 -5.50 -15.80
C ARG A 197 0.01 -6.95 -15.58
N LEU A 198 -1.05 -7.41 -16.25
CA LEU A 198 -1.64 -8.76 -16.11
C LEU A 198 -1.06 -9.76 -17.12
N LEU A 199 -0.11 -9.35 -17.95
CA LEU A 199 0.52 -10.23 -18.92
C LEU A 199 1.28 -11.37 -18.22
N PRO A 200 1.17 -12.62 -18.69
CA PRO A 200 1.85 -13.76 -18.06
C PRO A 200 3.38 -13.64 -18.14
N GLU A 201 3.91 -12.94 -19.15
CA GLU A 201 5.34 -12.66 -19.23
C GLU A 201 5.81 -11.68 -18.16
N VAL A 202 4.96 -10.73 -17.76
CA VAL A 202 5.23 -9.77 -16.67
C VAL A 202 5.19 -10.47 -15.33
N GLU A 203 4.22 -11.37 -15.12
CA GLU A 203 4.16 -12.21 -13.92
C GLU A 203 5.41 -13.11 -13.82
N ALA A 204 5.77 -13.80 -14.91
CA ALA A 204 6.97 -14.62 -14.96
C ALA A 204 8.26 -13.80 -14.75
N LEU A 205 8.30 -12.57 -15.26
CA LEU A 205 9.43 -11.67 -15.06
C LEU A 205 9.51 -11.23 -13.60
N ARG A 206 8.38 -10.89 -12.97
CA ARG A 206 8.29 -10.53 -11.55
C ARG A 206 8.87 -11.63 -10.65
N GLU A 207 8.53 -12.90 -10.90
CA GLU A 207 9.10 -14.04 -10.18
C GLU A 207 10.62 -14.15 -10.38
N ALA A 208 11.10 -13.92 -11.60
CA ALA A 208 12.52 -14.01 -11.95
C ALA A 208 13.34 -12.85 -11.37
N LEU A 209 12.73 -11.67 -11.20
CA LEU A 209 13.29 -10.47 -10.59
C LEU A 209 13.13 -10.46 -9.07
N THR A 210 13.19 -11.61 -8.39
CA THR A 210 13.20 -11.63 -6.91
C THR A 210 14.57 -11.28 -6.34
N LEU A 211 15.65 -11.61 -7.05
CA LEU A 211 17.03 -11.39 -6.60
C LEU A 211 17.59 -10.04 -7.05
N ASP A 212 17.52 -9.72 -8.35
CA ASP A 212 18.13 -8.53 -8.94
C ASP A 212 17.21 -7.86 -9.97
N ALA A 213 17.06 -6.54 -9.89
CA ALA A 213 16.27 -5.74 -10.82
C ALA A 213 17.04 -5.45 -12.12
N GLY A 214 18.38 -5.58 -12.08
CA GLY A 214 19.30 -5.26 -13.17
C GLY A 214 18.87 -5.73 -14.55
N PRO A 215 18.40 -6.99 -14.73
CA PRO A 215 17.96 -7.48 -16.04
C PRO A 215 16.82 -6.69 -16.70
N ALA A 216 15.96 -6.03 -15.92
CA ALA A 216 14.80 -5.30 -16.43
C ALA A 216 14.99 -3.77 -16.44
N LEU A 217 16.02 -3.23 -15.79
CA LEU A 217 16.32 -1.79 -15.83
C LEU A 217 16.50 -1.23 -17.26
N PRO A 218 17.16 -1.93 -18.20
CA PRO A 218 17.27 -1.44 -19.58
C PRO A 218 15.92 -1.23 -20.29
N LEU A 219 14.86 -1.94 -19.86
CA LEU A 219 13.51 -1.78 -20.42
C LEU A 219 12.91 -0.41 -20.10
N LEU A 220 13.39 0.24 -19.04
CA LEU A 220 12.94 1.56 -18.64
C LEU A 220 13.43 2.67 -19.59
N SER A 221 14.49 2.41 -20.36
CA SER A 221 15.02 3.33 -21.37
C SER A 221 14.39 3.13 -22.76
N CYS A 222 13.46 2.19 -22.93
CA CYS A 222 12.78 1.98 -24.20
C CYS A 222 11.76 3.10 -24.47
N ASP A 223 11.64 3.55 -25.72
CA ASP A 223 10.68 4.62 -26.09
C ASP A 223 9.21 4.22 -25.94
N ASN A 224 8.92 2.92 -25.90
CA ASN A 224 7.55 2.42 -25.82
C ASN A 224 7.03 2.41 -24.36
N PRO A 225 5.98 3.20 -24.03
CA PRO A 225 5.46 3.29 -22.66
C PRO A 225 4.90 1.96 -22.14
N SER A 226 4.34 1.10 -22.99
CA SER A 226 3.83 -0.21 -22.59
C SER A 226 4.95 -1.13 -22.10
N VAL A 227 6.13 -1.07 -22.71
CA VAL A 227 7.33 -1.83 -22.27
C VAL A 227 7.80 -1.33 -20.91
N GLN A 228 7.85 0.00 -20.71
CA GLN A 228 8.24 0.59 -19.44
C GLN A 228 7.27 0.20 -18.33
N ILE A 229 5.96 0.29 -18.57
CA ILE A 229 4.93 -0.06 -17.58
C ILE A 229 4.97 -1.55 -17.24
N ALA A 230 5.19 -2.42 -18.22
CA ALA A 230 5.38 -3.86 -18.00
C ALA A 230 6.61 -4.15 -17.12
N ALA A 231 7.72 -3.44 -17.35
CA ALA A 231 8.92 -3.57 -16.52
C ALA A 231 8.67 -3.07 -15.07
N LEU A 232 8.00 -1.92 -14.92
CA LEU A 232 7.65 -1.35 -13.61
C LEU A 232 6.68 -2.25 -12.83
N ALA A 233 5.69 -2.84 -13.50
CA ALA A 233 4.77 -3.81 -12.91
C ALA A 233 5.48 -5.09 -12.44
N ALA A 234 6.59 -5.47 -13.08
CA ALA A 234 7.43 -6.57 -12.63
C ALA A 234 8.26 -6.23 -11.36
N PHE A 235 8.43 -4.94 -11.03
CA PHE A 235 9.14 -4.50 -9.82
C PHE A 235 8.26 -4.36 -8.59
N GLU A 236 6.93 -4.29 -8.72
CA GLU A 236 5.96 -4.00 -7.63
C GLU A 236 6.13 -4.88 -6.38
N SER A 237 6.52 -6.15 -6.53
CA SER A 237 6.70 -7.08 -5.42
C SER A 237 8.11 -7.07 -4.79
N ARG A 238 8.99 -6.14 -5.19
CA ARG A 238 10.39 -6.12 -4.74
C ARG A 238 10.58 -5.29 -3.47
N LYS A 239 11.07 -5.96 -2.43
CA LYS A 239 11.49 -5.33 -1.16
C LYS A 239 12.95 -4.86 -1.17
N THR A 240 13.81 -5.55 -1.92
CA THR A 240 15.26 -5.32 -1.94
C THR A 240 15.69 -4.66 -3.24
N TRP A 241 16.55 -3.66 -3.11
CA TRP A 241 17.09 -2.87 -4.22
C TRP A 241 18.60 -2.77 -4.06
N ASN A 242 19.36 -3.02 -5.13
CA ASN A 242 20.80 -2.74 -5.12
C ASN A 242 21.03 -1.23 -5.25
N TYR A 243 22.24 -0.79 -4.91
CA TYR A 243 22.63 0.62 -4.97
C TYR A 243 22.35 1.23 -6.36
N GLY A 244 21.69 2.38 -6.41
CA GLY A 244 21.33 3.10 -7.64
C GLY A 244 20.12 2.55 -8.40
N GLN A 245 19.63 1.34 -8.11
CA GLN A 245 18.50 0.76 -8.85
C GLN A 245 17.18 1.45 -8.52
N ALA A 246 16.93 1.71 -7.23
CA ALA A 246 15.74 2.44 -6.79
C ALA A 246 15.75 3.88 -7.31
N ASP A 247 16.93 4.51 -7.36
CA ASP A 247 17.10 5.88 -7.84
C ASP A 247 16.74 6.03 -9.32
N GLN A 248 17.03 5.04 -10.16
CA GLN A 248 16.61 5.03 -11.57
C GLN A 248 15.08 4.98 -11.72
N VAL A 249 14.41 4.16 -10.91
CA VAL A 249 12.94 4.08 -10.93
C VAL A 249 12.32 5.35 -10.35
N LEU A 250 12.92 5.91 -9.30
CA LEU A 250 12.49 7.18 -8.69
C LEU A 250 12.61 8.34 -9.68
N PHE A 251 13.69 8.38 -10.46
CA PHE A 251 13.86 9.38 -11.50
C PHE A 251 12.70 9.37 -12.50
N LEU A 252 12.22 8.19 -12.91
CA LEU A 252 11.05 8.05 -13.78
C LEU A 252 9.76 8.48 -13.09
N ALA A 253 9.59 8.15 -11.81
CA ALA A 253 8.45 8.57 -11.01
C ALA A 253 8.31 10.09 -10.94
N LEU A 254 9.42 10.83 -10.95
CA LEU A 254 9.45 12.29 -10.84
C LEU A 254 9.49 13.01 -12.20
N SER A 255 10.15 12.42 -13.21
CA SER A 255 10.52 13.16 -14.43
C SER A 255 9.82 12.68 -15.70
N SER A 256 9.15 11.52 -15.69
CA SER A 256 8.53 10.99 -16.91
C SER A 256 7.39 11.90 -17.38
N PRO A 257 7.28 12.22 -18.69
CA PRO A 257 6.19 13.04 -19.20
C PRO A 257 4.83 12.33 -19.10
N HIS A 258 4.83 11.00 -19.19
CA HIS A 258 3.61 10.19 -19.17
C HIS A 258 3.17 9.91 -17.72
N PRO A 259 1.98 10.36 -17.30
CA PRO A 259 1.52 10.19 -15.92
C PRO A 259 1.31 8.71 -15.55
N GLU A 260 1.03 7.83 -16.52
CA GLU A 260 0.84 6.39 -16.28
C GLU A 260 2.16 5.71 -15.91
N ILE A 261 3.26 6.11 -16.55
CA ILE A 261 4.62 5.65 -16.21
C ILE A 261 5.01 6.15 -14.82
N ARG A 262 4.73 7.43 -14.51
CA ARG A 262 4.98 7.97 -13.16
C ARG A 262 4.22 7.18 -12.10
N ALA A 263 2.92 6.94 -12.29
CA ALA A 263 2.10 6.16 -11.38
C ALA A 263 2.62 4.72 -11.22
N ALA A 264 2.97 4.04 -12.32
CA ALA A 264 3.56 2.70 -12.27
C ALA A 264 4.91 2.67 -11.53
N ALA A 265 5.74 3.70 -11.69
CA ALA A 265 7.03 3.80 -11.01
C ALA A 265 6.87 4.03 -9.49
N VAL A 266 5.88 4.85 -9.09
CA VAL A 266 5.52 5.05 -7.69
C VAL A 266 5.04 3.75 -7.05
N LEU A 267 4.21 2.96 -7.74
CA LEU A 267 3.77 1.65 -7.27
C LEU A 267 4.90 0.62 -7.22
N ALA A 268 5.80 0.63 -8.21
CA ALA A 268 6.99 -0.23 -8.24
C ALA A 268 7.88 -0.04 -7.01
N LEU A 269 7.97 1.20 -6.50
CA LEU A 269 8.74 1.53 -5.31
C LEU A 269 7.95 1.41 -4.00
N SER A 270 6.69 0.95 -4.03
CA SER A 270 5.84 0.85 -2.85
C SER A 270 6.50 0.05 -1.73
N GLN A 271 7.16 -1.06 -2.02
CA GLN A 271 7.81 -1.88 -1.00
C GLN A 271 9.23 -1.43 -0.63
N CYS A 272 9.73 -0.32 -1.19
CA CYS A 272 11.05 0.22 -0.86
C CYS A 272 11.03 0.94 0.49
N ASN A 273 11.80 0.45 1.46
CA ASN A 273 11.87 1.02 2.81
C ASN A 273 13.06 1.97 3.03
N GLN A 274 13.71 2.43 1.95
CA GLN A 274 14.80 3.38 2.05
C GLN A 274 14.23 4.77 2.33
N ARG A 275 14.59 5.36 3.48
CA ARG A 275 14.06 6.64 3.95
C ARG A 275 14.11 7.74 2.88
N LEU A 276 15.26 7.94 2.24
CA LEU A 276 15.44 8.98 1.22
C LEU A 276 14.52 8.77 0.01
N THR A 277 14.32 7.52 -0.41
CA THR A 277 13.39 7.18 -1.49
C THR A 277 11.94 7.45 -1.09
N VAL A 278 11.55 7.13 0.15
CA VAL A 278 10.20 7.39 0.66
C VAL A 278 9.93 8.89 0.79
N GLU A 279 10.88 9.67 1.29
CA GLU A 279 10.77 11.14 1.37
C GLU A 279 10.63 11.75 -0.04
N ALA A 280 11.44 11.31 -1.01
CA ALA A 280 11.33 11.77 -2.40
C ALA A 280 10.03 11.31 -3.10
N LEU A 281 9.54 10.10 -2.80
CA LEU A 281 8.23 9.66 -3.30
C LEU A 281 7.10 10.52 -2.74
N ALA A 282 7.25 11.11 -1.56
CA ALA A 282 6.24 11.99 -0.98
C ALA A 282 5.97 13.25 -1.84
N ASP A 283 6.93 13.69 -2.65
CA ASP A 283 6.74 14.79 -3.60
C ASP A 283 5.68 14.46 -4.67
N THR A 284 5.48 13.18 -4.98
CA THR A 284 4.47 12.73 -5.96
C THR A 284 3.02 12.88 -5.44
N LEU A 285 2.82 13.16 -4.15
CA LEU A 285 1.52 13.56 -3.59
C LEU A 285 1.05 14.93 -4.11
N ARG A 286 1.93 15.69 -4.75
CA ARG A 286 1.65 16.99 -5.38
C ARG A 286 1.72 16.93 -6.92
N ASP A 287 1.79 15.74 -7.50
CA ASP A 287 1.80 15.56 -8.95
C ASP A 287 0.55 16.18 -9.59
N PRO A 288 0.63 16.84 -10.77
CA PRO A 288 -0.54 17.41 -11.43
C PRO A 288 -1.60 16.36 -11.80
N ALA A 289 -1.19 15.12 -12.11
CA ALA A 289 -2.10 14.07 -12.52
C ALA A 289 -2.70 13.33 -11.31
N PRO A 290 -4.05 13.21 -11.23
CA PRO A 290 -4.71 12.58 -10.08
C PRO A 290 -4.34 11.11 -9.89
N GLN A 291 -4.13 10.37 -10.97
CA GLN A 291 -3.73 8.96 -10.93
C GLN A 291 -2.35 8.74 -10.28
N VAL A 292 -1.41 9.69 -10.44
CA VAL A 292 -0.09 9.62 -9.80
C VAL A 292 -0.23 9.90 -8.30
N ARG A 293 -1.05 10.88 -7.91
CA ARG A 293 -1.34 11.15 -6.49
C ARG A 293 -2.01 9.96 -5.81
N GLN A 294 -2.95 9.30 -6.48
CA GLN A 294 -3.59 8.09 -5.95
C GLN A 294 -2.59 6.94 -5.78
N ALA A 295 -1.72 6.71 -6.76
CA ALA A 295 -0.64 5.73 -6.66
C ALA A 295 0.33 6.07 -5.51
N ALA A 296 0.63 7.35 -5.29
CA ALA A 296 1.45 7.83 -4.18
C ALA A 296 0.80 7.56 -2.82
N ILE A 297 -0.49 7.85 -2.68
CA ILE A 297 -1.27 7.55 -1.47
C ILE A 297 -1.21 6.04 -1.17
N GLU A 298 -1.47 5.19 -2.17
CA GLU A 298 -1.40 3.74 -2.01
C GLU A 298 0.01 3.25 -1.63
N SER A 299 1.03 3.78 -2.30
CA SER A 299 2.45 3.41 -2.13
C SER A 299 3.06 3.92 -0.82
N LEU A 300 2.62 5.05 -0.29
CA LEU A 300 3.16 5.63 0.93
C LEU A 300 2.42 5.15 2.18
N LEU A 301 1.11 4.93 2.07
CA LEU A 301 0.26 4.60 3.22
C LEU A 301 0.08 3.10 3.47
N TRP A 302 0.63 2.19 2.66
CA TRP A 302 0.51 0.76 2.95
C TRP A 302 1.22 0.33 4.26
N ASP A 303 2.25 1.05 4.68
CA ASP A 303 3.01 0.83 5.93
C ASP A 303 3.10 2.14 6.74
N THR A 304 1.93 2.64 7.17
CA THR A 304 1.84 3.87 7.97
C THR A 304 2.57 3.79 9.31
N GLU A 305 2.83 2.59 9.85
CA GLU A 305 3.55 2.46 11.12
C GLU A 305 4.99 2.96 11.00
N HIS A 306 5.69 2.59 9.93
CA HIS A 306 7.10 2.95 9.77
C HIS A 306 7.31 4.23 8.97
N ARG A 307 6.44 4.51 7.99
CA ARG A 307 6.65 5.61 7.02
C ARG A 307 6.08 6.94 7.46
N TRP A 308 5.07 6.94 8.33
CA TRP A 308 4.31 8.15 8.67
C TRP A 308 5.20 9.30 9.15
N ILE A 309 6.22 9.00 9.97
CA ILE A 309 7.16 10.00 10.50
C ILE A 309 7.86 10.78 9.37
N TRP A 310 8.13 10.13 8.23
CA TRP A 310 8.84 10.73 7.10
C TRP A 310 7.90 11.49 6.15
N ILE A 311 6.64 11.05 6.04
CA ILE A 311 5.70 11.58 5.05
C ILE A 311 4.64 12.51 5.63
N ARG A 312 4.50 12.63 6.96
CA ARG A 312 3.42 13.39 7.63
C ARG A 312 3.26 14.82 7.10
N HIS A 313 4.36 15.51 6.84
CA HIS A 313 4.32 16.90 6.34
C HIS A 313 3.84 16.95 4.88
N ALA A 314 4.35 16.08 4.02
CA ALA A 314 3.91 16.01 2.63
C ALA A 314 2.42 15.63 2.50
N VAL A 315 1.93 14.74 3.37
CA VAL A 315 0.51 14.37 3.44
C VAL A 315 -0.34 15.56 3.90
N HIS A 316 0.08 16.26 4.96
CA HIS A 316 -0.59 17.49 5.43
C HIS A 316 -0.69 18.52 4.30
N ASP A 317 0.42 18.82 3.63
CA ASP A 317 0.46 19.80 2.55
C ASP A 317 -0.44 19.38 1.36
N SER A 318 -0.47 18.09 1.02
CA SER A 318 -1.33 17.54 -0.04
C SER A 318 -2.82 17.63 0.32
N LEU A 319 -3.16 17.42 1.59
CA LEU A 319 -4.53 17.61 2.09
C LEU A 319 -4.95 19.09 2.10
N ALA A 320 -4.02 19.99 2.42
CA ALA A 320 -4.26 21.43 2.51
C ALA A 320 -4.35 22.12 1.14
N ASP A 321 -3.78 21.56 0.08
CA ASP A 321 -3.78 22.18 -1.24
C ASP A 321 -5.18 22.20 -1.89
N PRO A 322 -5.74 23.40 -2.19
CA PRO A 322 -7.07 23.52 -2.78
C PRO A 322 -7.19 22.89 -4.17
N ARG A 323 -6.08 22.78 -4.92
CA ARG A 323 -6.08 22.18 -6.27
C ARG A 323 -6.46 20.71 -6.23
N PHE A 324 -6.23 20.05 -5.10
CA PHE A 324 -6.51 18.63 -4.88
C PHE A 324 -7.82 18.41 -4.11
N GLY A 325 -8.64 19.46 -3.91
CA GLY A 325 -9.91 19.35 -3.17
C GLY A 325 -10.89 18.33 -3.77
N LYS A 326 -10.78 18.03 -5.08
CA LYS A 326 -11.62 17.04 -5.78
C LYS A 326 -11.18 15.59 -5.57
N ASP A 327 -9.98 15.35 -5.05
CA ASP A 327 -9.47 13.99 -4.84
C ASP A 327 -10.21 13.27 -3.71
N GLY A 328 -10.88 14.03 -2.83
CA GLY A 328 -11.60 13.49 -1.69
C GLY A 328 -10.68 13.01 -0.56
N PRO A 329 -11.12 12.03 0.24
CA PRO A 329 -10.36 11.48 1.36
C PRO A 329 -9.17 10.62 0.91
N LEU A 330 -8.17 10.46 1.77
CA LEU A 330 -7.12 9.47 1.56
C LEU A 330 -7.70 8.06 1.73
N VAL A 331 -7.56 7.23 0.70
CA VAL A 331 -8.07 5.86 0.72
C VAL A 331 -6.93 4.88 0.97
N LEU A 332 -7.04 4.12 2.05
CA LEU A 332 -6.19 2.95 2.30
C LEU A 332 -6.80 1.73 1.61
N ASN A 333 -6.15 1.22 0.56
CA ASN A 333 -6.56 -0.03 -0.08
C ASN A 333 -6.32 -1.24 0.83
N ARG A 334 -5.29 -1.17 1.69
CA ARG A 334 -4.89 -2.25 2.58
C ARG A 334 -4.40 -1.69 3.92
N GLY A 335 -4.84 -2.30 5.01
CA GLY A 335 -4.38 -1.96 6.36
C GLY A 335 -5.18 -0.83 7.02
N ASN A 336 -4.67 -0.43 8.18
CA ASN A 336 -5.24 0.62 9.02
C ASN A 336 -4.21 1.74 9.19
N PHE A 337 -4.67 2.97 9.38
CA PHE A 337 -3.79 4.06 9.80
C PHE A 337 -3.13 3.72 11.13
N SER A 338 -1.86 4.09 11.28
CA SER A 338 -1.15 4.00 12.55
C SER A 338 -1.75 4.95 13.58
N ALA A 339 -1.55 4.65 14.87
CA ALA A 339 -2.07 5.50 15.95
C ALA A 339 -1.53 6.95 15.86
N ALA A 340 -0.28 7.13 15.42
CA ALA A 340 0.32 8.43 15.17
C ALA A 340 -0.40 9.16 14.01
N ALA A 341 -0.70 8.45 12.92
CA ALA A 341 -1.43 9.02 11.78
C ALA A 341 -2.86 9.42 12.16
N ILE A 342 -3.57 8.60 12.93
CA ILE A 342 -4.91 8.93 13.43
C ILE A 342 -4.84 10.18 14.32
N THR A 343 -3.86 10.26 15.22
CA THR A 343 -3.70 11.42 16.12
C THR A 343 -3.46 12.71 15.34
N ASP A 344 -2.57 12.67 14.35
CA ASP A 344 -2.28 13.82 13.48
C ASP A 344 -3.51 14.19 12.64
N LEU A 345 -4.20 13.22 12.03
CA LEU A 345 -5.43 13.47 11.25
C LEU A 345 -6.54 14.07 12.12
N VAL A 346 -6.69 13.63 13.38
CA VAL A 346 -7.65 14.22 14.33
C VAL A 346 -7.26 15.66 14.63
N ALA A 347 -5.97 15.96 14.83
CA ALA A 347 -5.51 17.34 14.99
C ALA A 347 -5.80 18.18 13.74
N TRP A 348 -5.51 17.67 12.54
CA TRP A 348 -5.75 18.37 11.27
C TRP A 348 -7.23 18.57 10.97
N SER A 349 -8.11 17.69 11.46
CA SER A 349 -9.57 17.88 11.36
C SER A 349 -10.08 19.12 12.12
N SER A 350 -9.24 19.68 12.99
CA SER A 350 -9.50 20.95 13.68
C SER A 350 -9.04 22.19 12.95
N GLU A 351 -8.24 22.02 11.91
CA GLU A 351 -7.82 23.13 11.06
C GLU A 351 -8.94 23.52 10.10
N SER A 352 -9.09 24.81 9.83
CA SER A 352 -10.14 25.32 8.95
C SER A 352 -9.84 25.04 7.46
N GLY A 353 -10.88 25.03 6.63
CA GLY A 353 -10.76 24.94 5.17
C GLY A 353 -10.72 23.50 4.63
N ILE A 354 -9.98 23.31 3.54
CA ILE A 354 -9.98 22.06 2.77
C ILE A 354 -9.25 20.95 3.53
N LEU A 355 -8.19 21.29 4.25
CA LEU A 355 -7.44 20.36 5.10
C LEU A 355 -8.37 19.68 6.12
N GLY A 356 -9.05 20.46 6.96
CA GLY A 356 -9.91 19.88 8.01
C GLY A 356 -11.06 19.06 7.44
N THR A 357 -11.63 19.50 6.32
CA THR A 357 -12.70 18.77 5.63
C THR A 357 -12.19 17.43 5.12
N ARG A 358 -11.06 17.39 4.40
CA ARG A 358 -10.50 16.17 3.84
C ARG A 358 -9.91 15.24 4.91
N ALA A 359 -9.31 15.77 5.96
CA ALA A 359 -8.84 14.99 7.11
C ALA A 359 -10.03 14.31 7.82
N THR A 360 -11.14 15.04 8.02
CA THR A 360 -12.39 14.49 8.55
C THR A 360 -12.93 13.37 7.67
N GLN A 361 -13.06 13.59 6.36
CA GLN A 361 -13.52 12.57 5.42
C GLN A 361 -12.60 11.34 5.42
N THR A 362 -11.28 11.55 5.55
CA THR A 362 -10.28 10.47 5.61
C THR A 362 -10.49 9.62 6.85
N LEU A 363 -10.68 10.24 8.02
CA LEU A 363 -11.00 9.53 9.25
C LEU A 363 -12.36 8.85 9.19
N GLY A 364 -13.37 9.50 8.60
CA GLY A 364 -14.69 8.91 8.38
C GLY A 364 -14.60 7.63 7.55
N ARG A 365 -13.89 7.68 6.41
CA ARG A 365 -13.65 6.50 5.57
C ARG A 365 -12.88 5.40 6.31
N HIS A 366 -11.86 5.78 7.08
CA HIS A 366 -11.08 4.83 7.88
C HIS A 366 -11.95 4.10 8.92
N TYR A 367 -12.71 4.83 9.73
CA TYR A 367 -13.56 4.24 10.76
C TYR A 367 -14.72 3.45 10.17
N SER A 368 -15.32 3.90 9.07
CA SER A 368 -16.33 3.14 8.33
C SER A 368 -15.78 1.78 7.88
N ASN A 369 -14.62 1.75 7.22
CA ASN A 369 -13.98 0.50 6.80
C ASN A 369 -13.62 -0.39 8.01
N HIS A 370 -13.13 0.20 9.10
CA HIS A 370 -12.75 -0.55 10.30
C HIS A 370 -13.97 -1.16 11.01
N LEU A 371 -15.08 -0.43 11.11
CA LEU A 371 -16.34 -0.92 11.69
C LEU A 371 -16.99 -2.00 10.82
N MET A 372 -16.92 -1.88 9.50
CA MET A 372 -17.41 -2.91 8.59
C MET A 372 -16.59 -4.20 8.66
N ALA A 373 -15.26 -4.08 8.86
CA ALA A 373 -14.39 -5.24 8.96
C ALA A 373 -14.51 -5.94 10.31
N ASN A 374 -14.42 -5.20 11.42
CA ASN A 374 -14.42 -5.74 12.79
C ASN A 374 -14.99 -4.72 13.79
N PRO A 375 -16.32 -4.72 14.05
CA PRO A 375 -16.92 -3.82 15.02
C PRO A 375 -16.56 -4.27 16.45
N THR A 376 -15.64 -3.56 17.09
CA THR A 376 -15.29 -3.82 18.50
C THR A 376 -16.05 -2.88 19.42
N PRO A 377 -16.55 -3.34 20.59
CA PRO A 377 -17.30 -2.49 21.51
C PRO A 377 -16.45 -1.34 22.07
N GLN A 378 -15.13 -1.54 22.18
CA GLN A 378 -14.19 -0.51 22.59
C GLN A 378 -14.10 0.62 21.55
N LEU A 379 -14.01 0.28 20.27
CA LEU A 379 -13.99 1.28 19.20
C LEU A 379 -15.32 2.04 19.13
N LEU A 380 -16.45 1.33 19.21
CA LEU A 380 -17.77 1.96 19.22
C LEU A 380 -17.91 2.96 20.38
N LYS A 381 -17.44 2.58 21.57
CA LYS A 381 -17.40 3.49 22.73
C LYS A 381 -16.51 4.70 22.47
N GLN A 382 -15.29 4.50 21.96
CA GLN A 382 -14.38 5.60 21.61
C GLN A 382 -14.98 6.57 20.59
N LEU A 383 -15.63 6.05 19.54
CA LEU A 383 -16.29 6.88 18.53
C LEU A 383 -17.50 7.62 19.10
N SER A 384 -18.29 6.96 19.95
CA SER A 384 -19.40 7.58 20.66
C SER A 384 -18.93 8.73 21.55
N ASP A 385 -17.83 8.51 22.29
CA ASP A 385 -17.21 9.53 23.13
C ASP A 385 -16.69 10.71 22.29
N LEU A 386 -16.12 10.45 21.10
CA LEU A 386 -15.67 11.49 20.16
C LEU A 386 -16.83 12.29 19.57
N VAL A 387 -17.98 11.67 19.27
CA VAL A 387 -19.19 12.34 18.75
C VAL A 387 -19.76 13.33 19.77
N VAL A 388 -19.69 13.03 21.06
CA VAL A 388 -20.19 13.92 22.12
C VAL A 388 -19.13 14.91 22.59
N SER A 389 -17.85 14.60 22.42
CA SER A 389 -16.75 15.44 22.91
C SER A 389 -16.76 16.86 22.32
N PRO A 390 -16.75 17.92 23.15
CA PRO A 390 -16.64 19.30 22.68
C PRO A 390 -15.26 19.63 22.11
N LYS A 391 -14.26 18.77 22.32
CA LYS A 391 -12.91 18.92 21.76
C LYS A 391 -12.83 18.53 20.28
N ALA A 392 -13.75 17.66 19.82
CA ALA A 392 -13.83 17.28 18.43
C ALA A 392 -14.55 18.36 17.62
N THR A 393 -14.15 18.58 16.37
CA THR A 393 -14.77 19.60 15.54
C THR A 393 -16.17 19.22 15.10
N THR A 394 -17.02 20.21 14.85
CA THR A 394 -18.41 19.99 14.43
C THR A 394 -18.51 19.07 13.22
N ILE A 395 -17.65 19.28 12.20
CA ILE A 395 -17.65 18.48 10.97
C ILE A 395 -17.29 17.02 11.29
N MET A 396 -16.26 16.80 12.12
CA MET A 396 -15.85 15.46 12.55
C MET A 396 -16.94 14.74 13.33
N ARG A 397 -17.58 15.44 14.27
CA ARG A 397 -18.68 14.88 15.07
C ARG A 397 -19.87 14.49 14.19
N LEU A 398 -20.21 15.30 13.19
CA LEU A 398 -21.27 14.99 12.23
C LEU A 398 -20.93 13.78 11.36
N GLU A 399 -19.71 13.71 10.83
CA GLU A 399 -19.28 12.60 9.98
C GLU A 399 -19.28 11.28 10.74
N LEU A 400 -18.74 11.26 11.96
CA LEU A 400 -18.76 10.08 12.82
C LEU A 400 -20.19 9.66 13.20
N ALA A 401 -21.06 10.62 13.53
CA ALA A 401 -22.46 10.32 13.83
C ALA A 401 -23.20 9.74 12.61
N ASN A 402 -22.98 10.29 11.41
CA ASN A 402 -23.53 9.76 10.16
C ASN A 402 -23.08 8.31 9.93
N ILE A 403 -21.81 7.99 10.16
CA ILE A 403 -21.29 6.62 10.01
C ILE A 403 -21.97 5.67 11.00
N LEU A 404 -22.11 6.07 12.27
CA LEU A 404 -22.77 5.25 13.29
C LEU A 404 -24.26 5.03 12.96
N ILE A 405 -24.96 6.04 12.42
CA ILE A 405 -26.35 5.90 11.94
C ILE A 405 -26.42 4.93 10.76
N GLN A 406 -25.61 5.13 9.73
CA GLN A 406 -25.64 4.33 8.50
C GLN A 406 -25.36 2.85 8.78
N LEU A 407 -24.51 2.56 9.76
CA LEU A 407 -24.17 1.19 10.17
C LEU A 407 -25.09 0.63 11.26
N GLY A 408 -26.06 1.40 11.76
CA GLY A 408 -27.01 0.95 12.79
C GLY A 408 -26.41 0.79 14.18
N PHE A 409 -25.32 1.49 14.50
CA PHE A 409 -24.63 1.42 15.80
C PHE A 409 -25.01 2.56 16.76
N MET A 410 -26.02 3.37 16.43
CA MET A 410 -26.51 4.43 17.32
C MET A 410 -27.30 3.84 18.49
N THR A 411 -26.86 4.13 19.70
CA THR A 411 -27.60 3.80 20.93
C THR A 411 -28.48 4.98 21.36
N ASP A 412 -29.59 4.68 22.04
CA ASP A 412 -30.50 5.69 22.57
C ASP A 412 -29.78 6.67 23.52
N GLU A 413 -28.91 6.15 24.38
CA GLU A 413 -28.09 6.97 25.30
C GLU A 413 -27.20 7.97 24.54
N LEU A 414 -26.67 7.60 23.38
CA LEU A 414 -25.84 8.48 22.56
C LEU A 414 -26.70 9.55 21.88
N LEU A 415 -27.89 9.19 21.37
CA LEU A 415 -28.84 10.14 20.80
C LEU A 415 -29.27 11.18 21.84
N GLU A 416 -29.60 10.76 23.06
CA GLU A 416 -29.92 11.67 24.17
C GLU A 416 -28.75 12.61 24.50
N LYS A 417 -27.52 12.09 24.57
CA LYS A 417 -26.32 12.93 24.75
C LYS A 417 -26.11 13.92 23.61
N MET A 418 -26.46 13.56 22.37
CA MET A 418 -26.37 14.42 21.21
C MET A 418 -27.43 15.55 21.22
N LEU A 419 -28.57 15.35 21.88
CA LEU A 419 -29.61 16.38 22.04
C LEU A 419 -29.22 17.56 22.94
N ASN A 420 -28.18 17.40 23.78
CA ASN A 420 -27.71 18.42 24.72
C ASN A 420 -27.50 19.78 24.01
N PRO A 421 -28.00 20.91 24.56
CA PRO A 421 -27.85 22.24 23.98
C PRO A 421 -26.40 22.71 23.80
N GLU A 422 -25.44 22.14 24.51
CA GLU A 422 -24.00 22.41 24.30
C GLU A 422 -23.48 21.90 22.94
N ASN A 423 -24.22 20.99 22.30
CA ASN A 423 -23.84 20.41 21.02
C ASN A 423 -24.23 21.32 19.84
N PRO A 424 -23.47 21.27 18.74
CA PRO A 424 -23.79 22.05 17.55
C PRO A 424 -25.14 21.64 16.97
N SER A 425 -25.95 22.62 16.56
CA SER A 425 -27.31 22.41 16.06
C SER A 425 -27.45 21.37 14.94
N PRO A 426 -26.55 21.27 13.93
CA PRO A 426 -26.61 20.18 12.95
C PRO A 426 -26.56 18.78 13.58
N LEU A 427 -25.78 18.59 14.64
CA LEU A 427 -25.63 17.30 15.31
C LEU A 427 -26.91 16.95 16.09
N ARG A 428 -27.52 17.97 16.71
CA ARG A 428 -28.81 17.86 17.38
C ARG A 428 -29.92 17.48 16.39
N LEU A 429 -29.98 18.13 15.21
CA LEU A 429 -30.97 17.81 14.18
C LEU A 429 -30.84 16.38 13.65
N LEU A 430 -29.60 15.90 13.49
CA LEU A 430 -29.33 14.52 13.08
C LEU A 430 -29.80 13.52 14.16
N ALA A 431 -29.60 13.82 15.44
CA ALA A 431 -30.14 12.99 16.53
C ALA A 431 -31.68 13.01 16.56
N VAL A 432 -32.29 14.18 16.38
CA VAL A 432 -33.75 14.35 16.28
C VAL A 432 -34.31 13.49 15.15
N GLU A 433 -33.69 13.50 13.97
CA GLU A 433 -34.13 12.67 12.84
C GLU A 433 -34.14 11.18 13.21
N SER A 434 -33.06 10.66 13.80
CA SER A 434 -32.98 9.25 14.19
C SER A 434 -34.01 8.86 15.27
N LEU A 435 -34.29 9.75 16.23
CA LEU A 435 -35.30 9.52 17.27
C LEU A 435 -36.73 9.55 16.70
N LEU A 436 -37.02 10.47 15.78
CA LEU A 436 -38.31 10.54 15.10
C LEU A 436 -38.56 9.31 14.21
N GLN A 437 -37.54 8.80 13.53
CA GLN A 437 -37.62 7.53 12.80
C GLN A 437 -37.96 6.34 13.71
N SER A 438 -37.52 6.38 14.96
CA SER A 438 -37.77 5.34 15.97
C SER A 438 -39.06 5.57 16.77
N ASN A 439 -39.89 6.54 16.38
CA ASN A 439 -41.15 6.94 17.01
C ASN A 439 -41.02 7.41 18.48
N ARG A 440 -39.90 8.02 18.86
CA ARG A 440 -39.68 8.60 20.20
C ARG A 440 -39.70 10.12 20.12
N GLN A 441 -40.86 10.71 20.42
CA GLN A 441 -41.19 12.04 19.91
C GLN A 441 -40.94 13.20 20.88
N GLU A 442 -41.18 13.05 22.19
CA GLU A 442 -41.33 14.20 23.09
C GLU A 442 -40.08 15.10 23.16
N GLN A 443 -38.93 14.56 23.58
CA GLN A 443 -37.69 15.34 23.69
C GLN A 443 -37.17 15.81 22.31
N ALA A 444 -37.35 14.98 21.28
CA ALA A 444 -36.89 15.30 19.93
C ALA A 444 -37.65 16.51 19.34
N ILE A 445 -38.96 16.60 19.58
CA ILE A 445 -39.79 17.72 19.14
C ILE A 445 -39.36 19.02 19.84
N ASP A 446 -39.06 18.97 21.14
CA ASP A 446 -38.65 20.17 21.87
C ASP A 446 -37.30 20.71 21.37
N VAL A 447 -36.33 19.82 21.15
CA VAL A 447 -35.05 20.19 20.54
C VAL A 447 -35.22 20.70 19.11
N LEU A 448 -36.12 20.11 18.32
CA LEU A 448 -36.43 20.56 16.96
C LEU A 448 -36.99 21.99 16.97
N ARG A 449 -37.85 22.32 17.93
CA ARG A 449 -38.36 23.69 18.12
C ARG A 449 -37.25 24.66 18.54
N GLU A 450 -36.40 24.26 19.48
CA GLU A 450 -35.25 25.07 19.89
C GLU A 450 -34.33 25.41 18.72
N VAL A 451 -33.99 24.43 17.87
CA VAL A 451 -33.16 24.65 16.69
C VAL A 451 -33.87 25.52 15.66
N ALA A 452 -35.18 25.31 15.43
CA ALA A 452 -35.97 26.10 14.49
C ALA A 452 -36.09 27.59 14.88
N ARG A 453 -35.96 27.93 16.17
CA ARG A 453 -35.95 29.33 16.65
C ARG A 453 -34.63 30.06 16.38
N GLN A 454 -33.56 29.34 16.04
CA GLN A 454 -32.27 29.97 15.77
C GLN A 454 -32.32 30.82 14.49
N PRO A 455 -31.63 31.97 14.43
CA PRO A 455 -31.65 32.86 13.26
C PRO A 455 -30.81 32.33 12.07
N ASN A 456 -30.67 31.01 11.93
CA ASN A 456 -29.97 30.37 10.83
C ASN A 456 -30.98 29.73 9.86
N ARG A 457 -31.10 30.33 8.67
CA ARG A 457 -32.05 29.89 7.64
C ARG A 457 -31.82 28.46 7.18
N GLU A 458 -30.56 28.01 7.08
CA GLU A 458 -30.25 26.64 6.66
C GLU A 458 -30.78 25.62 7.67
N LEU A 459 -30.50 25.85 8.95
CA LEU A 459 -31.00 24.99 10.04
C LEU A 459 -32.54 25.00 10.10
N ALA A 460 -33.16 26.17 9.88
CA ALA A 460 -34.61 26.28 9.84
C ALA A 460 -35.24 25.50 8.68
N LEU A 461 -34.62 25.50 7.50
CA LEU A 461 -35.09 24.68 6.37
C LEU A 461 -34.94 23.18 6.65
N THR A 462 -33.81 22.76 7.23
CA THR A 462 -33.63 21.36 7.64
C THR A 462 -34.66 20.97 8.70
N ALA A 463 -34.89 21.80 9.71
CA ALA A 463 -35.93 21.58 10.70
C ALA A 463 -37.33 21.49 10.06
N ALA A 464 -37.64 22.36 9.09
CA ALA A 464 -38.89 22.32 8.36
C ALA A 464 -39.08 21.00 7.59
N THR A 465 -38.03 20.48 6.96
CA THR A 465 -38.10 19.17 6.29
C THR A 465 -38.40 18.04 7.27
N LEU A 466 -37.79 18.04 8.47
CA LEU A 466 -38.05 17.03 9.50
C LEU A 466 -39.48 17.13 10.04
N VAL A 467 -39.94 18.35 10.33
CA VAL A 467 -41.32 18.61 10.80
C VAL A 467 -42.34 18.11 9.77
N GLN A 468 -42.17 18.45 8.49
CA GLN A 468 -43.12 18.03 7.47
C GLN A 468 -43.06 16.53 7.19
N LYS A 469 -41.86 15.93 7.23
CA LYS A 469 -41.66 14.50 6.97
C LYS A 469 -42.20 13.60 8.08
N TYR A 470 -41.96 13.93 9.35
CA TYR A 470 -42.27 13.06 10.49
C TYR A 470 -43.49 13.49 11.31
N LEU A 471 -43.82 14.78 11.33
CA LEU A 471 -44.97 15.32 12.08
C LEU A 471 -46.16 15.69 11.19
N HIS A 472 -46.01 15.55 9.86
CA HIS A 472 -47.06 15.83 8.87
C HIS A 472 -47.64 17.24 8.93
N VAL A 473 -46.86 18.23 9.41
CA VAL A 473 -47.24 19.65 9.40
C VAL A 473 -46.81 20.28 8.08
N ASP A 474 -47.76 20.81 7.31
CA ASP A 474 -47.45 21.48 6.04
C ASP A 474 -46.75 22.83 6.28
N LEU A 475 -45.48 22.91 5.87
CA LEU A 475 -44.68 24.12 5.93
C LEU A 475 -44.48 24.76 4.56
N GLY A 476 -45.15 24.26 3.52
CA GLY A 476 -45.02 24.74 2.14
C GLY A 476 -43.82 24.18 1.38
N LEU A 477 -43.22 23.07 1.84
CA LEU A 477 -42.25 22.31 1.07
C LEU A 477 -42.97 21.21 0.28
N ALA A 478 -42.45 20.83 -0.88
CA ALA A 478 -42.93 19.64 -1.57
C ALA A 478 -42.20 18.41 -1.01
N LEU A 479 -42.95 17.38 -0.57
CA LEU A 479 -42.36 16.15 -0.02
C LEU A 479 -41.43 15.50 -1.04
N GLY A 480 -40.19 15.19 -0.63
CA GLY A 480 -39.17 14.55 -1.47
C GLY A 480 -38.49 15.49 -2.48
N CYS A 481 -38.88 16.77 -2.56
CA CYS A 481 -38.17 17.75 -3.38
C CYS A 481 -36.96 18.33 -2.62
N PRO A 482 -35.89 18.75 -3.32
CA PRO A 482 -34.76 19.43 -2.69
C PRO A 482 -35.22 20.71 -1.99
N THR A 483 -34.52 21.08 -0.92
CA THR A 483 -34.80 22.33 -0.20
C THR A 483 -34.65 23.53 -1.13
N PRO A 484 -35.53 24.54 -0.99
CA PRO A 484 -35.45 25.72 -1.84
C PRO A 484 -34.10 26.45 -1.63
N PRO A 485 -33.55 27.11 -2.65
CA PRO A 485 -32.29 27.85 -2.51
C PRO A 485 -32.37 28.84 -1.35
N LEU A 486 -31.29 28.94 -0.55
CA LEU A 486 -31.26 29.74 0.69
C LEU A 486 -31.70 31.20 0.50
N HIS A 487 -31.43 31.79 -0.66
CA HIS A 487 -31.77 33.18 -0.97
C HIS A 487 -33.14 33.36 -1.65
N SER A 488 -33.91 32.28 -1.83
CA SER A 488 -35.22 32.34 -2.47
C SER A 488 -36.29 32.91 -1.53
N ARG A 489 -37.33 33.52 -2.11
CA ARG A 489 -38.52 33.97 -1.37
C ARG A 489 -39.25 32.79 -0.70
N GLN A 490 -39.27 31.63 -1.35
CA GLN A 490 -39.85 30.41 -0.80
C GLN A 490 -39.10 29.97 0.46
N ALA A 491 -37.76 29.98 0.46
CA ALA A 491 -36.98 29.66 1.65
C ALA A 491 -37.31 30.59 2.82
N ALA A 492 -37.44 31.91 2.56
CA ALA A 492 -37.82 32.88 3.59
C ALA A 492 -39.22 32.62 4.16
N GLU A 493 -40.19 32.27 3.32
CA GLU A 493 -41.55 31.94 3.75
C GLU A 493 -41.60 30.67 4.59
N VAL A 494 -40.91 29.61 4.16
CA VAL A 494 -40.79 28.35 4.92
C VAL A 494 -40.12 28.59 6.28
N THR A 495 -39.06 29.41 6.32
CA THR A 495 -38.39 29.80 7.56
C THR A 495 -39.34 30.56 8.51
N ARG A 496 -40.19 31.44 7.99
CA ARG A 496 -41.19 32.12 8.81
C ARG A 496 -42.19 31.14 9.42
N ARG A 497 -42.72 30.23 8.60
CA ARG A 497 -43.70 29.22 9.04
C ARG A 497 -43.13 28.26 10.09
N VAL A 498 -41.88 27.80 9.93
CA VAL A 498 -41.25 26.91 10.91
C VAL A 498 -40.95 27.62 12.23
N MET A 499 -40.62 28.93 12.19
CA MET A 499 -40.47 29.74 13.40
C MET A 499 -41.81 29.97 14.12
N GLU A 500 -42.87 30.26 13.38
CA GLU A 500 -44.23 30.37 13.92
C GLU A 500 -44.65 29.04 14.58
N TRP A 501 -44.46 27.91 13.90
CA TRP A 501 -44.69 26.57 14.45
C TRP A 501 -43.91 26.33 15.76
N ALA A 502 -42.63 26.70 15.78
CA ALA A 502 -41.79 26.53 16.96
C ALA A 502 -42.23 27.40 18.16
N ASN A 503 -42.94 28.51 17.93
CA ASN A 503 -43.43 29.40 18.97
C ASN A 503 -44.81 29.01 19.51
N HIS A 504 -45.69 28.43 18.67
CA HIS A 504 -47.06 28.12 19.05
C HIS A 504 -47.22 27.00 20.10
N ALA A 505 -46.22 26.13 20.27
CA ALA A 505 -46.36 24.94 21.10
C ALA A 505 -46.25 25.15 22.62
N MET A 506 -45.85 26.33 23.10
CA MET A 506 -45.80 26.59 24.55
C MET A 506 -47.19 26.73 25.20
N VAL A 507 -48.28 26.74 24.41
CA VAL A 507 -49.63 27.03 24.92
C VAL A 507 -50.53 25.79 25.06
N SER A 508 -50.07 24.60 24.67
CA SER A 508 -50.91 23.37 24.73
C SER A 508 -50.53 22.47 25.91
N ALA A 509 -51.08 22.77 27.10
CA ALA A 509 -51.26 21.80 28.18
C ALA A 509 -52.40 20.81 27.83
N PRO A 510 -52.59 19.72 28.60
CA PRO A 510 -52.81 18.36 28.10
C PRO A 510 -54.06 18.20 27.21
N VAL A 511 -53.87 17.64 26.01
CA VAL A 511 -54.96 17.06 25.24
C VAL A 511 -55.37 15.77 25.95
N ALA A 512 -56.46 15.86 26.71
CA ALA A 512 -57.22 14.71 27.16
C ALA A 512 -57.47 13.78 25.95
N ALA A 513 -57.20 12.49 26.13
CA ALA A 513 -57.49 11.45 25.18
C ALA A 513 -58.97 11.47 24.78
N GLY A 514 -59.29 12.18 23.71
CA GLY A 514 -60.61 12.31 23.13
C GLY A 514 -60.54 11.95 21.66
N ASN A 515 -60.76 10.67 21.38
CA ASN A 515 -61.23 10.07 20.12
C ASN A 515 -61.09 10.92 18.85
N LEU A 516 -60.02 10.68 18.09
CA LEU A 516 -59.91 11.09 16.68
C LEU A 516 -60.27 9.90 15.79
N THR A 517 -61.57 9.76 15.51
CA THR A 517 -62.09 9.13 14.30
C THR A 517 -62.78 10.24 13.52
N GLU A 518 -62.53 10.31 12.21
CA GLU A 518 -62.94 11.35 11.26
C GLU A 518 -61.99 12.54 11.18
N TRP A 519 -60.93 12.41 10.37
CA TRP A 519 -60.54 13.36 9.31
C TRP A 519 -59.83 12.57 8.20
#